data_AF-A0AAW7EAF5-F1
#
_entry.id   AF-A0AAW7EAF5-F1
#
_cell.length_a   1.000
_cell.length_b   1.000
_cell.length_c   1.000
_cell.angle_alpha   90.00
_cell.angle_beta   90.00
_cell.angle_gamma   90.00
#
_symmetry.space_group_name_H-M   'P 1'
#
loop_
_entity.id
_entity.type
_entity.pdbx_description
1 polymer ?
#
loop_
_entity_poly.entity_id
_entity_poly.type
_entity_poly.pdbx_seq_one_letter_code
_entity_poly.pdbx_strand_id
1 'polypeptide(L)'
;MNDLNWFLSVLERLNLDKNSCNFKALGFLFHLKDKVAYINHFLENFRLSLEKVNDNFSLKILFDQLNVKNWENIMNMESHFFENDDYLFLRLKVFIFDLQTVDAESETIDWLKFFQKKYIESLNLK
;
A
#
# COMPACT_ATOMS: atom_id res chain seq x y z
N MET A 1 19.76 -4.43 -6.88
CA MET A 1 19.11 -3.43 -6.02
C MET A 1 18.00 -4.17 -5.28
N ASN A 2 17.88 -4.07 -3.95
CA ASN A 2 16.77 -4.70 -3.22
C ASN A 2 15.45 -4.03 -3.65
N ASP A 3 14.39 -4.81 -3.88
CA ASP A 3 13.05 -4.34 -4.24
C ASP A 3 12.60 -3.16 -3.39
N LEU A 4 12.92 -3.18 -2.09
CA LEU A 4 12.63 -2.08 -1.17
C LEU A 4 13.35 -0.80 -1.58
N ASN A 5 14.68 -0.82 -1.76
CA ASN A 5 15.46 0.37 -2.09
C ASN A 5 15.03 1.00 -3.42
N TRP A 6 14.64 0.17 -4.37
CA TRP A 6 14.10 0.65 -5.64
C TRP A 6 12.73 1.31 -5.44
N PHE A 7 11.85 0.71 -4.64
CA PHE A 7 10.55 1.28 -4.35
C PHE A 7 10.64 2.61 -3.58
N LEU A 8 11.58 2.67 -2.63
CA LEU A 8 11.89 3.91 -1.91
C LEU A 8 12.33 5.02 -2.87
N SER A 9 13.13 4.70 -3.87
CA SER A 9 13.52 5.69 -4.89
C SER A 9 12.33 6.21 -5.71
N VAL A 10 11.29 5.41 -5.90
CA VAL A 10 10.05 5.82 -6.59
C VAL A 10 9.23 6.76 -5.71
N LEU A 11 9.09 6.46 -4.42
CA LEU A 11 8.42 7.33 -3.45
C LEU A 11 9.18 8.64 -3.26
N GLU A 12 10.51 8.61 -3.25
CA GLU A 12 11.37 9.79 -3.23
C GLU A 12 11.17 10.66 -4.48
N ARG A 13 11.08 10.06 -5.67
CA ARG A 13 10.74 10.79 -6.93
C ARG A 13 9.37 11.48 -6.88
N LEU A 14 8.48 11.01 -6.01
CA LEU A 14 7.17 11.61 -5.74
C LEU A 14 7.21 12.62 -4.58
N ASN A 15 8.40 12.96 -4.06
CA ASN A 15 8.62 13.82 -2.89
C ASN A 15 7.95 13.31 -1.60
N LEU A 16 7.85 11.99 -1.45
CA LEU A 16 7.34 11.36 -0.23
C LEU A 16 8.51 10.98 0.69
N ASP A 17 8.44 11.37 1.96
CA ASP A 17 9.47 11.06 2.94
C ASP A 17 9.18 9.76 3.72
N LYS A 18 10.13 9.38 4.59
CA LYS A 18 10.03 8.19 5.44
C LYS A 18 8.95 8.26 6.53
N ASN A 19 8.43 9.45 6.83
CA ASN A 19 7.41 9.65 7.86
C ASN A 19 5.99 9.57 7.28
N SER A 20 5.85 9.70 5.97
CA SER A 20 4.59 9.52 5.25
C SER A 20 3.90 8.18 5.56
N CYS A 21 2.57 8.17 5.46
CA CYS A 21 1.77 6.96 5.62
C CYS A 21 2.11 5.90 4.56
N ASN A 22 2.41 6.32 3.33
CA ASN A 22 2.85 5.46 2.22
C ASN A 22 4.07 4.63 2.59
N PHE A 23 5.10 5.30 3.09
CA PHE A 23 6.36 4.65 3.44
C PHE A 23 6.12 3.61 4.54
N LYS A 24 5.36 3.97 5.58
CA LYS A 24 5.04 3.09 6.69
C LYS A 24 4.20 1.88 6.27
N ALA A 25 3.21 2.07 5.38
CA ALA A 25 2.38 1.01 4.86
C ALA A 25 3.18 0.01 4.01
N LEU A 26 4.04 0.51 3.13
CA LEU A 26 4.91 -0.32 2.32
C LEU A 26 5.93 -1.08 3.17
N GLY A 27 6.56 -0.39 4.13
CA GLY A 27 7.50 -0.99 5.08
C GLY A 27 6.85 -2.18 5.80
N PHE A 28 5.62 -2.02 6.27
CA PHE A 28 4.85 -3.09 6.89
C PHE A 28 4.65 -4.30 5.97
N LEU A 29 4.16 -4.10 4.74
CA LEU A 29 3.93 -5.21 3.79
C LEU A 29 5.24 -5.90 3.41
N PHE A 30 6.33 -5.16 3.23
CA PHE A 30 7.62 -5.73 2.88
C PHE A 30 8.13 -6.71 3.96
N HIS A 31 7.91 -6.41 5.24
CA HIS A 31 8.30 -7.31 6.34
C HIS A 31 7.40 -8.54 6.46
N LEU A 32 6.21 -8.52 5.85
CA LEU A 32 5.26 -9.64 5.83
C LEU A 32 5.34 -10.49 4.55
N LYS A 33 6.05 -10.03 3.51
CA LYS A 33 6.03 -10.67 2.19
C LYS A 33 6.39 -12.16 2.21
N ASP A 34 7.36 -12.55 3.03
CA ASP A 34 7.81 -13.95 3.11
C ASP A 34 6.85 -14.83 3.90
N LYS A 35 5.95 -14.22 4.70
CA LYS A 35 4.95 -14.91 5.50
C LYS A 35 3.63 -15.08 4.75
N VAL A 36 3.37 -14.25 3.73
CA VAL A 36 2.08 -14.19 3.06
C VAL A 36 2.28 -14.12 1.54
N ALA A 37 2.03 -15.25 0.87
CA ALA A 37 2.32 -15.42 -0.56
C ALA A 37 1.66 -14.36 -1.46
N TYR A 38 0.42 -13.94 -1.15
CA TYR A 38 -0.25 -12.93 -1.96
C TYR A 38 0.33 -11.51 -1.77
N ILE A 39 0.93 -11.19 -0.61
CA ILE A 39 1.66 -9.93 -0.44
C ILE A 39 2.88 -9.94 -1.35
N ASN A 40 3.63 -11.04 -1.35
CA ASN A 40 4.78 -11.19 -2.24
C ASN A 40 4.38 -11.03 -3.72
N HIS A 41 3.30 -11.70 -4.14
CA HIS A 41 2.79 -11.58 -5.50
C HIS A 41 2.35 -10.14 -5.85
N PHE A 42 1.69 -9.44 -4.91
CA PHE A 42 1.32 -8.05 -5.09
C PHE A 42 2.55 -7.15 -5.27
N LEU A 43 3.56 -7.28 -4.40
CA LEU A 43 4.77 -6.44 -4.47
C LEU A 43 5.52 -6.67 -5.79
N GLU A 44 5.57 -7.91 -6.28
CA GLU A 44 6.18 -8.21 -7.58
C GLU A 44 5.40 -7.63 -8.75
N ASN A 45 4.07 -7.79 -8.79
CA ASN A 45 3.24 -7.18 -9.83
C ASN A 45 3.33 -5.65 -9.82
N PHE A 46 3.41 -5.07 -8.62
CA PHE A 46 3.58 -3.65 -8.45
C PHE A 46 4.91 -3.17 -9.02
N ARG A 47 6.01 -3.90 -8.73
CA ARG A 47 7.34 -3.67 -9.30
C ARG A 47 7.31 -3.68 -10.83
N LEU A 48 6.76 -4.74 -11.42
CA LEU A 48 6.64 -4.90 -12.88
C LEU A 48 5.79 -3.81 -13.55
N SER A 49 4.77 -3.30 -12.87
CA SER A 49 3.90 -2.23 -13.41
C SER A 49 4.66 -0.92 -13.54
N LEU A 50 5.54 -0.65 -12.59
CA LEU A 50 6.33 0.56 -12.47
C LEU A 50 7.59 0.56 -13.35
N GLU A 51 8.17 -0.60 -13.66
CA GLU A 51 9.27 -0.71 -14.64
C GLU A 51 8.89 -0.18 -16.03
N LYS A 52 7.59 -0.10 -16.32
CA LYS A 52 7.05 0.43 -17.58
C LYS A 52 6.93 1.96 -17.60
N VAL A 53 7.29 2.63 -16.51
CA VAL A 53 7.08 4.06 -16.29
C VAL A 53 8.41 4.81 -16.18
N ASN A 54 8.64 5.74 -17.10
CA ASN A 54 9.94 6.42 -17.22
C ASN A 54 9.93 7.87 -16.72
N ASP A 55 8.77 8.47 -16.51
CA ASP A 55 8.63 9.88 -16.14
C ASP A 55 7.65 10.07 -14.97
N ASN A 56 7.72 11.24 -14.32
CA ASN A 56 6.95 11.51 -13.10
C ASN A 56 5.45 11.69 -13.37
N PHE A 57 5.05 12.12 -14.58
CA PHE A 57 3.64 12.29 -14.93
C PHE A 57 2.95 10.93 -15.09
N SER A 58 3.55 10.03 -15.87
CA SER A 58 3.08 8.65 -16.02
C SER A 58 3.06 7.89 -14.69
N LEU A 59 4.02 8.19 -13.80
CA LEU A 59 4.08 7.60 -12.46
C LEU A 59 2.88 8.00 -11.61
N LYS A 60 2.52 9.28 -11.62
CA LYS A 60 1.34 9.77 -10.92
C LYS A 60 0.06 9.13 -11.46
N ILE A 61 -0.08 9.03 -12.79
CA ILE A 61 -1.24 8.37 -13.42
C ILE A 61 -1.36 6.91 -12.97
N LEU A 62 -0.26 6.16 -12.95
CA LEU A 62 -0.26 4.77 -12.52
C LEU A 62 -0.73 4.63 -11.05
N PHE A 63 -0.22 5.48 -10.16
CA PHE A 63 -0.62 5.50 -8.75
C PHE A 63 -2.10 5.84 -8.59
N ASP A 64 -2.58 6.88 -9.26
CA ASP A 64 -3.98 7.31 -9.21
C ASP A 64 -4.92 6.18 -9.70
N GLN A 65 -4.58 5.53 -10.82
CA GLN A 65 -5.36 4.40 -11.36
C GLN A 65 -5.40 3.21 -10.40
N LEU A 66 -4.27 2.84 -9.81
CA LEU A 66 -4.20 1.75 -8.86
C LEU A 66 -4.95 2.09 -7.56
N ASN A 67 -4.88 3.33 -7.10
CA ASN A 67 -5.61 3.81 -5.94
C ASN A 67 -7.13 3.73 -6.15
N VAL A 68 -7.62 4.29 -7.27
CA VAL A 68 -9.05 4.24 -7.63
C VAL A 68 -9.55 2.81 -7.67
N LYS A 69 -8.82 1.90 -8.32
CA LYS A 69 -9.18 0.49 -8.37
C LYS A 69 -9.26 -0.16 -6.98
N ASN A 70 -8.36 0.18 -6.07
CA ASN A 70 -8.42 -0.35 -4.70
C ASN A 70 -9.62 0.19 -3.93
N TRP A 71 -9.95 1.47 -4.09
CA TRP A 71 -11.16 2.05 -3.52
C TRP A 71 -12.43 1.42 -4.07
N GLU A 72 -12.54 1.23 -5.39
CA GLU A 72 -13.66 0.52 -6.01
C GLU A 72 -13.82 -0.90 -5.45
N ASN A 73 -12.71 -1.63 -5.28
CA ASN A 73 -12.75 -2.97 -4.67
C ASN A 73 -13.27 -2.92 -3.22
N ILE A 74 -12.85 -1.93 -2.43
CA ILE A 74 -13.34 -1.73 -1.06
C ILE A 74 -14.85 -1.45 -1.06
N MET A 75 -15.33 -0.55 -1.93
CA MET A 75 -16.75 -0.22 -2.03
C MET A 75 -17.59 -1.41 -2.49
N ASN A 76 -17.06 -2.24 -3.38
CA ASN A 76 -17.74 -3.45 -3.84
C ASN A 76 -17.81 -4.56 -2.77
N MET A 77 -17.03 -4.46 -1.70
CA MET A 77 -17.11 -5.37 -0.55
C MET A 77 -18.23 -5.01 0.45
N GLU A 78 -18.95 -3.90 0.23
CA GLU A 78 -19.95 -3.33 1.17
C GLU A 78 -21.10 -4.27 1.58
N SER A 79 -21.32 -5.40 0.90
CA SER A 79 -22.34 -6.36 1.32
C SER A 79 -21.97 -7.13 2.60
N HIS A 80 -20.66 -7.26 2.92
CA HIS A 80 -20.18 -7.94 4.12
C HIS A 80 -18.99 -7.17 4.72
N PHE A 81 -19.30 -6.20 5.58
CA PHE A 81 -18.37 -5.43 6.41
C PHE A 81 -17.67 -6.35 7.44
N PHE A 82 -16.98 -7.38 6.97
CA PHE A 82 -16.09 -8.18 7.79
C PHE A 82 -14.68 -7.67 7.57
N GLU A 83 -14.00 -7.32 8.66
CA GLU A 83 -12.56 -7.02 8.73
C GLU A 83 -11.74 -8.29 8.38
N ASN A 84 -11.95 -8.84 7.18
CA ASN A 84 -11.18 -9.96 6.68
C ASN A 84 -9.80 -9.49 6.19
N ASP A 85 -8.89 -10.43 5.98
CA ASP A 85 -7.53 -10.09 5.57
C ASP A 85 -7.48 -9.36 4.23
N ASP A 86 -8.36 -9.68 3.28
CA ASP A 86 -8.43 -8.99 1.99
C ASP A 86 -8.82 -7.51 2.12
N TYR A 87 -9.84 -7.19 2.92
CA TYR A 87 -10.27 -5.81 3.18
C TYR A 87 -9.13 -5.00 3.82
N LEU A 88 -8.53 -5.58 4.86
CA LEU A 88 -7.43 -4.96 5.60
C LEU A 88 -6.20 -4.75 4.69
N PHE A 89 -5.90 -5.72 3.83
CA PHE A 89 -4.85 -5.60 2.82
C PHE A 89 -5.14 -4.52 1.78
N LEU A 90 -6.38 -4.42 1.28
CA LEU A 90 -6.78 -3.38 0.33
C LEU A 90 -6.64 -1.98 0.95
N ARG A 91 -6.99 -1.80 2.23
CA ARG A 91 -6.77 -0.54 2.95
C ARG A 91 -5.29 -0.19 3.06
N LEU A 92 -4.43 -1.16 3.37
CA LEU A 92 -2.98 -0.96 3.37
C LEU A 92 -2.44 -0.55 2.00
N LYS A 93 -2.96 -1.15 0.93
CA LYS A 93 -2.61 -0.76 -0.44
C LYS A 93 -3.03 0.68 -0.75
N VAL A 94 -4.22 1.12 -0.33
CA VAL A 94 -4.65 2.52 -0.50
C VAL A 94 -3.61 3.48 0.08
N PHE A 95 -3.13 3.26 1.31
CA PHE A 95 -2.08 4.13 1.88
C PHE A 95 -0.79 4.14 1.07
N ILE A 96 -0.42 3.02 0.41
CA ILE A 96 0.77 2.97 -0.45
C ILE A 96 0.59 3.84 -1.69
N PHE A 97 -0.62 3.88 -2.25
CA PHE A 97 -0.93 4.59 -3.49
C PHE A 97 -1.43 6.03 -3.30
N ASP A 98 -1.77 6.43 -2.09
CA ASP A 98 -2.28 7.76 -1.79
C ASP A 98 -1.15 8.79 -1.69
N LEU A 99 -1.04 9.75 -2.61
CA LEU A 99 0.11 10.67 -2.68
C LEU A 99 0.03 11.81 -1.64
N GLN A 100 -0.05 11.48 -0.34
CA GLN A 100 -0.07 12.45 0.75
C GLN A 100 1.32 13.02 1.04
N THR A 101 1.38 14.32 1.33
CA THR A 101 2.64 14.99 1.69
C THR A 101 3.16 14.52 3.06
N VAL A 102 4.35 14.99 3.42
CA VAL A 102 5.16 14.63 4.61
C VAL A 102 4.38 14.72 5.95
N ASP A 103 3.32 15.53 6.00
CA ASP A 103 2.45 15.70 7.16
C ASP A 103 1.17 14.88 7.03
N ALA A 104 1.30 13.56 6.87
CA ALA A 104 0.15 12.67 6.97
C ALA A 104 -0.54 12.93 8.33
N GLU A 105 -1.77 13.47 8.27
CA GLU A 105 -2.52 13.90 9.44
C GLU A 105 -2.58 12.79 10.49
N SER A 106 -2.66 13.16 11.78
CA SER A 106 -2.64 12.17 12.87
C SER A 106 -3.70 11.09 12.67
N GLU A 107 -4.85 11.46 12.12
CA GLU A 107 -5.94 10.56 11.78
C GLU A 107 -5.53 9.50 10.74
N THR A 108 -4.90 9.89 9.62
CA THR A 108 -4.43 8.94 8.59
C THR A 108 -3.46 7.93 9.19
N ILE A 109 -2.55 8.40 10.04
CA ILE A 109 -1.57 7.54 10.71
C ILE A 109 -2.25 6.58 11.70
N ASP A 110 -3.25 7.03 12.44
CA ASP A 110 -3.97 6.17 13.37
C ASP A 110 -4.82 5.13 12.65
N TRP A 111 -5.44 5.48 11.53
CA TRP A 111 -6.07 4.52 10.64
C TRP A 111 -5.08 3.48 10.10
N LEU A 112 -3.91 3.91 9.64
CA LEU A 112 -2.86 3.00 9.18
C LEU A 112 -2.49 1.99 10.27
N LYS A 113 -2.21 2.46 11.50
CA LYS A 113 -1.90 1.59 12.64
C LYS A 113 -3.03 0.62 12.94
N PHE A 114 -4.28 1.10 12.90
CA PHE A 114 -5.46 0.27 13.09
C PHE A 114 -5.51 -0.88 12.09
N PHE A 115 -5.42 -0.59 10.78
CA PHE A 115 -5.49 -1.61 9.75
C PHE A 115 -4.31 -2.59 9.79
N GLN A 116 -3.09 -2.12 10.08
CA GLN A 116 -1.93 -2.98 10.26
C GLN A 116 -2.11 -3.98 11.41
N LYS A 117 -2.58 -3.48 12.56
CA LYS A 117 -2.86 -4.32 13.74
C LYS A 117 -3.91 -5.37 13.42
N LYS A 118 -5.03 -4.94 12.85
CA LYS A 118 -6.13 -5.83 12.45
C LYS A 118 -5.69 -6.88 11.45
N TYR A 119 -4.82 -6.50 10.52
CA TYR A 119 -4.29 -7.43 9.52
C TYR A 119 -3.44 -8.53 10.18
N ILE A 120 -2.58 -8.18 11.14
CA ILE A 120 -1.84 -9.19 11.91
C ILE A 120 -2.82 -10.11 12.68
N GLU A 121 -3.84 -9.54 13.31
CA GLU A 121 -4.85 -10.31 14.04
C GLU A 121 -5.58 -11.31 13.12
N SER A 122 -5.97 -10.89 11.92
CA SER A 122 -6.68 -11.76 10.97
C SER A 122 -5.81 -12.89 10.41
N LEU A 123 -4.49 -12.69 10.29
CA LEU A 123 -3.56 -13.75 9.91
C LEU A 123 -3.42 -14.84 10.99
N ASN A 124 -3.63 -14.51 12.27
CA ASN A 124 -3.53 -15.47 13.38
C ASN A 124 -4.83 -16.26 13.63
N LEU A 125 -5.94 -15.85 13.01
CA LEU A 125 -7.23 -16.54 13.10
C LEU A 125 -7.40 -17.64 12.05
N LYS A 126 -6.43 -17.80 11.14
CA LYS A 126 -6.37 -18.83 10.10
C LYS A 126 -5.40 -19.93 10.50
#